data_AF-A0A2W1G7K7-F1
#
_entry.id   AF-A0A2W1G7K7-F1
#
_cell.length_a   1.000
_cell.length_b   1.000
_cell.length_c   1.000
_cell.angle_alpha   90.00
_cell.angle_beta   90.00
_cell.angle_gamma   90.00
#
_symmetry.space_group_name_H-M   'P 1'
#
loop_
_entity.id
_entity.type
_entity.pdbx_description
1 polymer ?
#
loop_
_entity_poly.entity_id
_entity_poly.type
_entity_poly.pdbx_seq_one_letter_code
_entity_poly.pdbx_strand_id
1 'polypeptide(L)'
;MNLHKDQLVELYTKAIKDLNIKTSRIPARAFPSGRKPTIRDIYERPHTLYRPEIHPNLQIFFFFAHYNSFVAANFRARKLEQAVIVTMAIWYWQMDQLHSLTLSHQVTRFNVLLAHIAVSSPCAEQDLGSGLYHFLTNFVMAWLDAALGVKHGEDLTRDYFITRVWKKGMYDLVRWRPMQISRMKAAVKKLETVVPECTVSGEQFWEEVVNRPVEEHRKHGRVWAMQYIIYMERKAEGFKKDDQLRQADENLSSGDFAGAFAGLGVGDEAPDCLSEELFEREEVKALLVDVEDVMVQQPEENVPWMDPSAAIDVLEGNIDGVGDLMRTMESSFLIM
;
A
#
# COMPACT_ATOMS: atom_id res chain seq x y z
N MET A 1 21.72 28.50 -21.73
CA MET A 1 23.17 28.45 -22.03
C MET A 1 23.32 27.11 -22.71
N ASN A 2 23.53 27.05 -24.02
CA ASN A 2 23.38 25.78 -24.74
C ASN A 2 24.32 24.72 -24.17
N LEU A 3 23.76 23.65 -23.62
CA LEU A 3 24.54 22.53 -23.12
C LEU A 3 25.26 21.81 -24.26
N HIS A 4 26.52 21.47 -24.07
CA HIS A 4 27.27 20.64 -25.01
C HIS A 4 26.79 19.19 -24.95
N LYS A 5 26.97 18.43 -26.05
CA LYS A 5 26.57 17.02 -26.15
C LYS A 5 27.08 16.18 -24.97
N ASP A 6 28.34 16.38 -24.57
CA ASP A 6 28.94 15.62 -23.46
C ASP A 6 28.23 15.91 -22.12
N GLN A 7 27.82 17.16 -21.88
CA GLN A 7 27.06 17.53 -20.67
C GLN A 7 25.67 16.90 -20.66
N LEU A 8 25.02 16.79 -21.81
CA LEU A 8 23.73 16.10 -21.93
C LEU A 8 23.87 14.60 -21.63
N VAL A 9 24.96 13.98 -22.09
CA VAL A 9 25.27 12.58 -21.78
C VAL A 9 25.53 12.39 -20.28
N GLU A 10 26.28 13.29 -19.64
CA GLU A 10 26.51 13.25 -18.19
C GLU A 10 25.19 13.34 -17.40
N LEU A 11 24.30 14.28 -17.78
CA LEU A 11 22.99 14.41 -17.16
C LEU A 11 22.12 13.17 -17.38
N TYR A 12 22.19 12.55 -18.55
CA TYR A 12 21.50 11.28 -18.83
C TYR A 12 22.00 10.15 -17.94
N THR A 13 23.31 9.98 -17.81
CA THR A 13 23.91 8.97 -16.92
C THR A 13 23.52 9.23 -15.46
N LYS A 14 23.53 10.49 -15.02
CA LYS A 14 23.06 10.88 -13.68
C LYS A 14 21.58 10.52 -13.49
N ALA A 15 20.73 10.83 -14.46
CA ALA A 15 19.29 10.56 -14.39
C ALA A 15 19.00 9.06 -14.24
N ILE A 16 19.71 8.18 -14.96
CA ILE A 16 19.59 6.72 -14.80
C ILE A 16 19.97 6.30 -13.38
N LYS A 17 21.11 6.78 -12.88
CA LYS A 17 21.60 6.45 -11.54
C LYS A 17 20.61 6.90 -10.47
N ASP A 18 20.15 8.15 -10.54
CA ASP A 18 19.21 8.72 -9.59
C ASP A 18 17.85 8.01 -9.66
N LEU A 19 17.39 7.60 -10.85
CA LEU A 19 16.16 6.83 -11.00
C LEU A 19 16.22 5.51 -10.25
N ASN A 20 17.32 4.77 -10.41
CA ASN A 20 17.53 3.49 -9.74
C ASN A 20 17.59 3.64 -8.22
N ILE A 21 18.31 4.65 -7.73
CA ILE A 21 18.40 4.95 -6.29
C ILE A 21 17.03 5.34 -5.75
N LYS A 22 16.35 6.29 -6.40
CA LYS A 22 15.10 6.85 -5.90
C LYS A 22 13.99 5.81 -5.90
N THR A 23 13.86 5.01 -6.95
CA THR A 23 12.81 3.97 -7.04
C THR A 23 13.14 2.68 -6.27
N SER A 24 14.32 2.56 -5.65
CA SER A 24 14.73 1.35 -4.91
C SER A 24 13.73 0.94 -3.81
N ARG A 25 13.12 1.92 -3.14
CA ARG A 25 12.21 1.73 -1.99
C ARG A 25 10.72 1.67 -2.34
N ILE A 26 10.35 1.97 -3.58
CA ILE A 26 8.97 1.83 -4.04
C ILE A 26 8.80 0.41 -4.61
N PRO A 27 7.83 -0.38 -4.12
CA PRO A 27 7.58 -1.70 -4.67
C PRO A 27 7.06 -1.59 -6.11
N ALA A 28 7.49 -2.51 -6.99
CA ALA A 28 7.12 -2.52 -8.41
C ALA A 28 5.59 -2.46 -8.65
N ARG A 29 4.82 -3.16 -7.81
CA ARG A 29 3.34 -3.16 -7.84
C ARG A 29 2.67 -1.81 -7.54
N ALA A 30 3.40 -0.83 -6.99
CA ALA A 30 2.84 0.49 -6.75
C ALA A 30 2.81 1.35 -8.02
N PHE A 31 3.49 0.92 -9.09
CA PHE A 31 3.45 1.57 -10.40
C PHE A 31 2.31 1.00 -11.27
N PRO A 32 1.65 1.81 -12.12
CA PRO A 32 0.57 1.35 -13.00
C PRO A 32 0.95 0.14 -13.87
N SER A 33 2.20 0.08 -14.33
CA SER A 33 2.71 -1.01 -15.17
C SER A 33 3.08 -2.28 -14.41
N GLY A 34 2.97 -2.29 -13.07
CA GLY A 34 3.40 -3.41 -12.23
C GLY A 34 4.93 -3.63 -12.18
N ARG A 35 5.71 -2.75 -12.83
CA ARG A 35 7.18 -2.74 -12.87
C ARG A 35 7.72 -1.37 -12.49
N LYS A 36 8.98 -1.31 -12.06
CA LYS A 36 9.67 -0.03 -11.86
C LYS A 36 9.83 0.71 -13.20
N PRO A 37 9.72 2.05 -13.21
CA PRO A 37 9.90 2.84 -14.41
C PRO A 37 11.35 2.81 -14.87
N THR A 38 11.54 2.92 -16.17
CA THR A 38 12.83 3.13 -16.83
C THR A 38 12.98 4.61 -17.17
N ILE A 39 14.21 5.04 -17.52
CA ILE A 39 14.44 6.42 -17.93
C ILE A 39 13.60 6.81 -19.15
N ARG A 40 13.37 5.84 -20.05
CA ARG A 40 12.51 6.00 -21.22
C ARG A 40 11.06 6.29 -20.85
N ASP A 41 10.55 5.70 -19.77
CA ASP A 41 9.19 5.97 -19.31
C ASP A 41 9.05 7.43 -18.85
N ILE A 42 10.10 8.01 -18.24
CA ILE A 42 10.12 9.42 -17.84
C ILE A 42 10.24 10.35 -19.06
N TYR A 43 11.10 10.02 -20.02
CA TYR A 43 11.37 10.89 -21.16
C TYR A 43 10.29 10.86 -22.24
N GLU A 44 9.82 9.66 -22.60
CA GLU A 44 8.91 9.48 -23.73
C GLU A 44 7.46 9.39 -23.31
N ARG A 45 7.18 8.87 -22.11
CA ARG A 45 5.82 8.50 -21.68
C ARG A 45 5.52 8.85 -20.21
N PRO A 46 5.81 10.09 -19.75
CA PRO A 46 5.67 10.44 -18.33
C PRO A 46 4.22 10.27 -17.82
N HIS A 47 3.23 10.44 -18.70
CA HIS A 47 1.82 10.23 -18.39
C HIS A 47 1.49 8.79 -17.96
N THR A 48 2.29 7.79 -18.33
CA THR A 48 2.08 6.39 -17.90
C THR A 48 2.47 6.14 -16.45
N LEU A 49 3.16 7.09 -15.82
CA LEU A 49 3.56 7.05 -14.42
C LEU A 49 2.49 7.67 -13.49
N TYR A 50 1.48 8.31 -14.08
CA TYR A 50 0.40 8.94 -13.34
C TYR A 50 -0.58 7.91 -12.79
N ARG A 51 -0.98 8.11 -11.53
CA ARG A 51 -1.99 7.29 -10.86
C ARG A 51 -3.21 8.14 -10.52
N PRO A 52 -4.38 7.88 -11.12
CA PRO A 52 -5.56 8.70 -10.89
C PRO A 52 -6.11 8.57 -9.47
N GLU A 53 -5.74 7.52 -8.73
CA GLU A 53 -6.14 7.33 -7.33
C GLU A 53 -5.27 8.11 -6.34
N ILE A 54 -4.15 8.68 -6.79
CA ILE A 54 -3.22 9.47 -5.97
C ILE A 54 -3.46 10.96 -6.22
N HIS A 55 -3.42 11.76 -5.16
CA HIS A 55 -3.50 13.22 -5.27
C HIS A 55 -2.48 13.75 -6.30
N PRO A 56 -2.83 14.68 -7.22
CA PRO A 56 -1.93 15.18 -8.26
C PRO A 56 -0.59 15.71 -7.75
N ASN A 57 -0.59 16.39 -6.61
CA ASN A 57 0.63 16.88 -5.94
C ASN A 57 1.47 15.79 -5.25
N LEU A 58 1.04 14.53 -5.24
CA LEU A 58 1.73 13.40 -4.60
C LEU A 58 2.15 12.31 -5.62
N GLN A 59 2.11 12.63 -6.91
CA GLN A 59 2.56 11.75 -7.99
C GLN A 59 4.06 11.44 -7.88
N ILE A 60 4.58 10.51 -8.68
CA ILE A 60 5.95 10.01 -8.54
C ILE A 60 7.02 11.11 -8.58
N PHE A 61 6.77 12.19 -9.32
CA PHE A 61 7.71 13.31 -9.43
C PHE A 61 7.81 14.12 -8.14
N PHE A 62 6.74 14.20 -7.35
CA PHE A 62 6.81 14.73 -5.98
C PHE A 62 7.79 13.91 -5.14
N PHE A 63 7.69 12.58 -5.21
CA PHE A 63 8.63 11.71 -4.51
C PHE A 63 10.08 11.94 -4.95
N PHE A 64 10.33 12.12 -6.26
CA PHE A 64 11.68 12.41 -6.75
C PHE A 64 12.23 13.74 -6.25
N ALA A 65 11.41 14.80 -6.31
CA ALA A 65 11.80 16.13 -5.87
C ALA A 65 12.06 16.20 -4.35
N HIS A 66 11.38 15.36 -3.58
CA HIS A 66 11.46 15.36 -2.11
C HIS A 66 12.15 14.11 -1.53
N TYR A 67 12.92 13.37 -2.34
CA TYR A 67 13.50 12.07 -1.96
C TYR A 67 14.20 12.08 -0.59
N ASN A 68 15.00 13.12 -0.33
CA ASN A 68 15.74 13.29 0.92
C ASN A 68 14.83 13.36 2.16
N SER A 69 13.60 13.86 2.03
CA SER A 69 12.60 13.84 3.11
C SER A 69 12.07 12.43 3.39
N PHE A 70 11.99 11.57 2.37
CA PHE A 70 11.62 10.16 2.54
C PHE A 70 12.77 9.36 3.17
N VAL A 71 14.02 9.66 2.78
CA VAL A 71 15.22 9.07 3.39
C VAL A 71 15.30 9.41 4.88
N ALA A 72 15.11 10.67 5.26
CA ALA A 72 15.05 11.10 6.67
C ALA A 72 14.03 10.30 7.47
N ALA A 73 12.86 10.02 6.86
CA ALA A 73 11.80 9.23 7.46
C ALA A 73 12.06 7.72 7.45
N ASN A 74 13.14 7.24 6.84
CA ASN A 74 13.39 5.83 6.51
C ASN A 74 12.26 5.18 5.70
N PHE A 75 11.59 5.95 4.85
CA PHE A 75 10.45 5.51 4.04
C PHE A 75 9.28 4.94 4.87
N ARG A 76 9.18 5.31 6.15
CA ARG A 76 8.11 4.90 7.06
C ARG A 76 7.16 6.05 7.35
N ALA A 77 5.87 5.72 7.46
CA ALA A 77 4.87 6.69 7.87
C ALA A 77 5.04 6.97 9.37
N ARG A 78 5.01 8.24 9.75
CA ARG A 78 5.16 8.69 11.15
C ARG A 78 4.01 9.59 11.55
N LYS A 79 3.69 9.63 12.84
CA LYS A 79 2.61 10.45 13.36
C LYS A 79 3.09 11.86 13.70
N LEU A 80 4.18 11.98 14.42
CA LEU A 80 4.79 13.26 14.75
C LEU A 80 5.92 13.56 13.74
N GLU A 81 6.37 14.82 13.73
CA GLU A 81 7.59 15.33 13.09
C GLU A 81 7.76 15.14 11.56
N GLN A 82 6.91 14.36 10.91
CA GLN A 82 6.87 14.15 9.46
C GLN A 82 5.78 15.03 8.84
N ALA A 83 6.13 15.75 7.78
CA ALA A 83 5.17 16.53 6.99
C ALA A 83 4.04 15.62 6.47
N VAL A 84 2.80 16.10 6.58
CA VAL A 84 1.60 15.32 6.23
C VAL A 84 1.66 14.82 4.79
N ILE A 85 2.17 15.62 3.85
CA ILE A 85 2.31 15.24 2.43
C ILE A 85 3.28 14.07 2.23
N VAL A 86 4.36 13.99 3.01
CA VAL A 86 5.32 12.88 2.98
C VAL A 86 4.66 11.62 3.54
N THR A 87 3.94 11.75 4.65
CA THR A 87 3.12 10.67 5.21
C THR A 87 2.16 10.12 4.15
N MET A 88 1.36 10.99 3.52
CA MET A 88 0.39 10.57 2.50
C MET A 88 1.06 9.86 1.32
N ALA A 89 2.16 10.41 0.81
CA ALA A 89 2.91 9.78 -0.27
C ALA A 89 3.42 8.38 0.11
N ILE A 90 3.91 8.18 1.34
CA ILE A 90 4.34 6.85 1.83
C ILE A 90 3.18 5.84 1.82
N TRP A 91 2.00 6.25 2.28
CA TRP A 91 0.79 5.42 2.27
C TRP A 91 0.36 5.05 0.84
N TYR A 92 0.30 6.04 -0.06
CA TYR A 92 -0.14 5.85 -1.45
C TYR A 92 0.81 4.98 -2.28
N TRP A 93 2.11 5.24 -2.14
CA TRP A 93 3.16 4.51 -2.86
C TRP A 93 3.60 3.23 -2.14
N GLN A 94 2.92 2.84 -1.05
CA GLN A 94 3.12 1.57 -0.34
C GLN A 94 4.57 1.35 0.11
N MET A 95 5.26 2.43 0.49
CA MET A 95 6.67 2.34 0.90
C MET A 95 6.83 1.71 2.29
N ASP A 96 5.80 1.86 3.14
CA ASP A 96 5.73 1.28 4.47
C ASP A 96 4.72 0.12 4.49
N GLN A 97 5.22 -1.10 4.65
CA GLN A 97 4.37 -2.30 4.69
C GLN A 97 3.46 -2.34 5.92
N LEU A 98 3.82 -1.63 7.00
CA LEU A 98 3.00 -1.52 8.21
C LEU A 98 1.88 -0.49 8.04
N HIS A 99 2.06 0.48 7.13
CA HIS A 99 1.16 1.61 6.90
C HIS A 99 0.87 1.75 5.41
N SER A 100 0.03 0.84 4.92
CA SER A 100 -0.43 0.86 3.55
C SER A 100 -1.88 0.41 3.50
N LEU A 101 -2.61 0.86 2.49
CA LEU A 101 -3.98 0.43 2.21
C LEU A 101 -4.05 -0.61 1.08
N THR A 102 -2.93 -1.24 0.74
CA THR A 102 -2.92 -2.23 -0.35
C THR A 102 -3.56 -3.55 0.07
N LEU A 103 -4.19 -4.18 -0.92
CA LEU A 103 -4.76 -5.51 -0.84
C LEU A 103 -3.68 -6.60 -0.67
N SER A 104 -2.45 -6.34 -1.14
CA SER A 104 -1.38 -7.33 -1.18
C SER A 104 -0.70 -7.57 0.17
N HIS A 105 -0.68 -6.57 1.07
CA HIS A 105 0.02 -6.69 2.35
C HIS A 105 -0.81 -7.43 3.40
N GLN A 106 -0.31 -8.59 3.80
CA GLN A 106 -0.93 -9.45 4.81
C GLN A 106 -1.15 -8.76 6.15
N VAL A 107 -0.19 -7.95 6.60
CA VAL A 107 -0.31 -7.18 7.85
C VAL A 107 -1.49 -6.20 7.80
N THR A 108 -1.67 -5.50 6.68
CA THR A 108 -2.83 -4.63 6.46
C THR A 108 -4.12 -5.45 6.48
N ARG A 109 -4.18 -6.57 5.74
CA ARG A 109 -5.37 -7.44 5.71
C ARG A 109 -5.79 -7.91 7.10
N PHE A 110 -4.85 -8.34 7.94
CA PHE A 110 -5.16 -8.75 9.31
C PHE A 110 -5.67 -7.60 10.18
N ASN A 111 -5.09 -6.40 10.04
CA ASN A 111 -5.61 -5.23 10.72
C ASN A 111 -7.03 -4.88 10.28
N VAL A 112 -7.34 -4.98 8.97
CA VAL A 112 -8.68 -4.70 8.43
C VAL A 112 -9.69 -5.73 8.93
N LEU A 113 -9.33 -7.02 8.93
CA LEU A 113 -10.19 -8.09 9.45
C LEU A 113 -10.54 -7.86 10.93
N LEU A 114 -9.54 -7.57 11.77
CA LEU A 114 -9.75 -7.29 13.18
C LEU A 114 -10.61 -6.04 13.40
N ALA A 115 -10.30 -4.96 12.69
CA ALA A 115 -11.05 -3.72 12.78
C ALA A 115 -12.52 -3.97 12.41
N HIS A 116 -12.77 -4.74 11.34
CA HIS A 116 -14.11 -5.11 10.93
C HIS A 116 -14.85 -5.92 12.00
N ILE A 117 -14.22 -6.96 12.54
CA ILE A 117 -14.80 -7.78 13.61
C ILE A 117 -15.16 -6.91 14.82
N ALA A 118 -14.21 -6.09 15.31
CA ALA A 118 -14.43 -5.23 16.46
C ALA A 118 -15.60 -4.25 16.26
N VAL A 119 -15.74 -3.63 15.09
CA VAL A 119 -16.83 -2.67 14.82
C VAL A 119 -18.16 -3.31 14.41
N SER A 120 -18.20 -4.63 14.24
CA SER A 120 -19.42 -5.35 13.84
C SER A 120 -20.30 -5.78 15.03
N SER A 121 -19.81 -5.62 16.26
CA SER A 121 -20.64 -5.81 17.46
C SER A 121 -21.76 -4.75 17.51
N PRO A 122 -23.02 -5.12 17.83
CA PRO A 122 -24.12 -4.16 17.99
C PRO A 122 -23.83 -3.07 19.03
N CYS A 123 -22.99 -3.36 20.02
CA CYS A 123 -22.60 -2.42 21.08
C CYS A 123 -21.18 -1.87 20.88
N ALA A 124 -20.56 -2.05 19.70
CA ALA A 124 -19.15 -1.72 19.45
C ALA A 124 -18.77 -0.29 19.83
N GLU A 125 -19.61 0.71 19.53
CA GLU A 125 -19.30 2.10 19.87
C GLU A 125 -19.25 2.34 21.39
N GLN A 126 -20.10 1.65 22.14
CA GLN A 126 -20.16 1.71 23.61
C GLN A 126 -18.97 0.97 24.24
N ASP A 127 -18.67 -0.22 23.72
CA ASP A 127 -17.61 -1.09 24.26
C ASP A 127 -16.19 -0.57 23.96
N LEU A 128 -15.98 -0.06 22.74
CA LEU A 128 -14.67 0.45 22.29
C LEU A 128 -14.46 1.92 22.65
N GLY A 129 -15.54 2.65 22.90
CA GLY A 129 -15.55 4.11 22.96
C GLY A 129 -15.46 4.77 21.57
N SER A 130 -16.01 5.98 21.47
CA SER A 130 -16.19 6.71 20.21
C SER A 130 -14.90 6.93 19.42
N GLY A 131 -13.79 7.22 20.10
CA GLY A 131 -12.50 7.48 19.44
C GLY A 131 -11.92 6.26 18.73
N LEU A 132 -11.94 5.09 19.37
CA LEU A 132 -11.44 3.85 18.79
C LEU A 132 -12.40 3.34 17.71
N TYR A 133 -13.72 3.39 17.97
CA TYR A 133 -14.73 3.05 16.97
C TYR A 133 -14.59 3.88 15.69
N HIS A 134 -14.39 5.20 15.82
CA HIS A 134 -14.15 6.09 14.69
C HIS A 134 -12.85 5.74 13.96
N PHE A 135 -11.76 5.45 14.68
CA PHE A 135 -10.49 5.05 14.09
C PHE A 135 -10.64 3.78 13.22
N LEU A 136 -11.22 2.71 13.78
CA LEU A 136 -11.39 1.43 13.10
C LEU A 136 -12.34 1.51 11.91
N THR A 137 -13.46 2.22 12.07
CA THR A 137 -14.42 2.43 10.99
C THR A 137 -13.79 3.16 9.81
N ASN A 138 -13.08 4.28 10.06
CA ASN A 138 -12.43 5.02 8.98
C ASN A 138 -11.28 4.24 8.34
N PHE A 139 -10.56 3.43 9.11
CA PHE A 139 -9.52 2.56 8.55
C PHE A 139 -10.09 1.54 7.56
N VAL A 140 -11.18 0.85 7.93
CA VAL A 140 -11.85 -0.12 7.05
C VAL A 140 -12.37 0.57 5.79
N MET A 141 -13.00 1.75 5.93
CA MET A 141 -13.52 2.50 4.79
C MET A 141 -12.42 3.02 3.87
N ALA A 142 -11.30 3.51 4.42
CA ALA A 142 -10.15 3.95 3.63
C ALA A 142 -9.50 2.78 2.87
N TRP A 143 -9.46 1.60 3.47
CA TRP A 143 -8.98 0.39 2.80
C TRP A 143 -9.91 -0.04 1.67
N LEU A 144 -11.23 0.04 1.87
CA LEU A 144 -12.22 -0.21 0.81
C LEU A 144 -12.09 0.78 -0.35
N ASP A 145 -11.94 2.07 -0.05
CA ASP A 145 -11.70 3.11 -1.04
C ASP A 145 -10.44 2.83 -1.88
N ALA A 146 -9.38 2.31 -1.25
CA ALA A 146 -8.18 1.86 -1.96
C ALA A 146 -8.44 0.60 -2.81
N ALA A 147 -9.21 -0.36 -2.28
CA ALA A 147 -9.56 -1.62 -2.95
C ALA A 147 -10.37 -1.39 -4.23
N LEU A 148 -11.30 -0.43 -4.18
CA LEU A 148 -12.19 -0.06 -5.28
C LEU A 148 -11.50 0.81 -6.33
N GLY A 149 -10.25 1.24 -6.10
CA GLY A 149 -9.52 2.09 -7.04
C GLY A 149 -10.19 3.46 -7.24
N VAL A 150 -10.86 4.00 -6.22
CA VAL A 150 -11.57 5.28 -6.31
C VAL A 150 -10.58 6.37 -6.69
N LYS A 151 -10.96 7.24 -7.62
CA LYS A 151 -10.06 8.29 -8.11
C LYS A 151 -10.02 9.43 -7.10
N HIS A 152 -8.89 10.15 -7.10
CA HIS A 152 -8.79 11.34 -6.28
C HIS A 152 -9.89 12.35 -6.64
N GLY A 153 -10.57 12.88 -5.63
CA GLY A 153 -11.67 13.84 -5.78
C GLY A 153 -13.06 13.21 -5.87
N GLU A 154 -13.17 11.89 -6.09
CA GLU A 154 -14.46 11.17 -6.04
C GLU A 154 -14.85 10.85 -4.59
N ASP A 155 -13.89 10.39 -3.79
CA ASP A 155 -14.01 10.19 -2.34
C ASP A 155 -12.70 10.64 -1.67
N LEU A 156 -12.82 11.27 -0.50
CA LEU A 156 -11.70 11.76 0.30
C LEU A 156 -11.47 10.90 1.56
N THR A 157 -12.10 9.73 1.66
CA THR A 157 -12.02 8.86 2.84
C THR A 157 -10.59 8.44 3.16
N ARG A 158 -9.77 8.11 2.14
CA ARG A 158 -8.33 7.82 2.34
C ARG A 158 -7.58 9.02 2.89
N ASP A 159 -7.74 10.18 2.27
CA ASP A 159 -7.09 11.42 2.69
C ASP A 159 -7.51 11.81 4.11
N TYR A 160 -8.80 11.70 4.41
CA TYR A 160 -9.35 11.97 5.73
C TYR A 160 -8.79 11.01 6.78
N PHE A 161 -8.77 9.71 6.49
CA PHE A 161 -8.21 8.72 7.41
C PHE A 161 -6.73 9.02 7.69
N ILE A 162 -5.90 9.17 6.65
CA ILE A 162 -4.46 9.38 6.81
C ILE A 162 -4.20 10.70 7.56
N THR A 163 -4.81 11.80 7.13
CA THR A 163 -4.44 13.15 7.60
C THR A 163 -5.15 13.62 8.87
N ARG A 164 -6.34 13.09 9.17
CA ARG A 164 -7.15 13.49 10.32
C ARG A 164 -7.28 12.40 11.36
N VAL A 165 -7.55 11.16 10.95
CA VAL A 165 -7.84 10.08 11.90
C VAL A 165 -6.55 9.44 12.42
N TRP A 166 -5.66 9.00 11.53
CA TRP A 166 -4.43 8.33 11.92
C TRP A 166 -3.36 9.33 12.39
N LYS A 167 -3.05 10.35 11.57
CA LYS A 167 -1.97 11.31 11.86
C LYS A 167 -2.21 12.12 13.14
N LYS A 168 -3.46 12.51 13.42
CA LYS A 168 -3.81 13.31 14.61
C LYS A 168 -4.42 12.50 15.75
N GLY A 169 -4.79 11.25 15.50
CA GLY A 169 -5.39 10.37 16.50
C GLY A 169 -4.36 9.66 17.38
N MET A 170 -4.83 9.07 18.47
CA MET A 170 -3.99 8.37 19.44
C MET A 170 -3.58 6.96 18.96
N TYR A 171 -4.44 6.30 18.19
CA TYR A 171 -4.31 4.88 17.86
C TYR A 171 -3.47 4.61 16.62
N ASP A 172 -2.61 3.59 16.66
CA ASP A 172 -1.88 3.07 15.51
C ASP A 172 -2.31 1.64 15.16
N LEU A 173 -1.93 1.14 13.98
CA LEU A 173 -2.22 -0.23 13.55
C LEU A 173 -1.43 -1.25 14.38
N VAL A 174 -2.00 -2.46 14.53
CA VAL A 174 -1.34 -3.58 15.21
C VAL A 174 -0.11 -4.00 14.42
N ARG A 175 1.03 -4.08 15.12
CA ARG A 175 2.32 -4.51 14.57
C ARG A 175 2.54 -5.98 14.89
N TRP A 176 2.78 -6.78 13.86
CA TRP A 176 2.86 -8.24 13.99
C TRP A 176 4.31 -8.74 13.93
N ARG A 177 4.70 -9.57 14.88
CA ARG A 177 5.92 -10.36 14.80
C ARG A 177 5.69 -11.61 13.93
N PRO A 178 6.72 -12.20 13.31
CA PRO A 178 6.57 -13.37 12.45
C PRO A 178 5.78 -14.53 13.07
N MET A 179 6.02 -14.84 14.35
CA MET A 179 5.29 -15.88 15.06
C MET A 179 3.80 -15.54 15.26
N GLN A 180 3.48 -14.26 15.48
CA GLN A 180 2.10 -13.80 15.61
C GLN A 180 1.38 -13.82 14.26
N ILE A 181 2.07 -13.49 13.16
CA ILE A 181 1.54 -13.66 11.80
C ILE A 181 1.15 -15.13 11.54
N SER A 182 1.99 -16.08 11.93
CA SER A 182 1.69 -17.51 11.78
C SER A 182 0.49 -17.96 12.60
N ARG A 183 0.36 -17.49 13.85
CA ARG A 183 -0.83 -17.75 14.69
C ARG A 183 -2.09 -17.12 14.10
N MET A 184 -1.98 -15.88 13.62
CA MET A 184 -3.07 -15.16 12.98
C MET A 184 -3.63 -15.92 11.78
N LYS A 185 -2.76 -16.51 10.95
CA LYS A 185 -3.18 -17.38 9.83
C LYS A 185 -4.00 -18.58 10.30
N ALA A 186 -3.53 -19.26 11.34
CA ALA A 186 -4.24 -20.39 11.91
C ALA A 186 -5.61 -19.97 12.46
N ALA A 187 -5.71 -18.79 13.06
CA ALA A 187 -6.97 -18.22 13.53
C ALA A 187 -7.91 -17.86 12.36
N VAL A 188 -7.41 -17.20 11.31
CA VAL A 188 -8.18 -16.90 10.09
C VAL A 188 -8.70 -18.16 9.42
N LYS A 189 -7.91 -19.26 9.43
CA LYS A 189 -8.35 -20.55 8.89
C LYS A 189 -9.60 -21.10 9.59
N LYS A 190 -9.80 -20.80 10.87
CA LYS A 190 -11.04 -21.17 11.59
C LYS A 190 -12.25 -20.38 11.09
N LEU A 191 -12.06 -19.15 10.61
CA LEU A 191 -13.15 -18.34 10.03
C LEU A 191 -13.63 -18.89 8.68
N GLU A 192 -12.86 -19.76 8.03
CA GLU A 192 -13.23 -20.35 6.75
C GLU A 192 -14.51 -21.18 6.83
N THR A 193 -14.85 -21.75 7.99
CA THR A 193 -16.06 -22.57 8.12
C THR A 193 -17.34 -21.74 8.25
N VAL A 194 -17.21 -20.45 8.60
CA VAL A 194 -18.36 -19.54 8.83
C VAL A 194 -18.54 -18.53 7.71
N VAL A 195 -17.48 -18.21 6.95
CA VAL A 195 -17.56 -17.26 5.85
C VAL A 195 -17.81 -17.99 4.52
N PRO A 196 -18.86 -17.60 3.76
CA PRO A 196 -19.14 -18.18 2.46
C PRO A 196 -17.94 -18.15 1.52
N GLU A 197 -17.78 -19.20 0.72
CA GLU A 197 -16.69 -19.28 -0.26
C GLU A 197 -16.88 -18.24 -1.37
N CYS A 198 -15.80 -17.52 -1.69
CA CYS A 198 -15.75 -16.68 -2.88
C CYS A 198 -15.56 -17.58 -4.11
N THR A 199 -16.56 -17.59 -4.99
CA THR A 199 -16.61 -18.45 -6.18
C THR A 199 -15.79 -17.93 -7.37
N VAL A 200 -15.29 -16.69 -7.27
CA VAL A 200 -14.54 -16.00 -8.34
C VAL A 200 -13.08 -15.79 -7.94
N SER A 201 -12.23 -15.48 -8.92
CA SER A 201 -10.84 -15.11 -8.63
C SER A 201 -10.76 -13.77 -7.87
N GLY A 202 -9.66 -13.52 -7.16
CA GLY A 202 -9.50 -12.27 -6.40
C GLY A 202 -9.56 -10.99 -7.24
N GLU A 203 -9.14 -11.05 -8.51
CA GLU A 203 -9.25 -9.92 -9.45
C GLU A 203 -10.70 -9.72 -9.90
N GLN A 204 -11.36 -10.81 -10.33
CA GLN A 204 -12.78 -10.80 -10.70
C GLN A 204 -13.68 -10.34 -9.54
N PHE A 205 -13.33 -10.68 -8.30
CA PHE A 205 -14.06 -10.25 -7.11
C PHE A 205 -14.16 -8.73 -7.05
N TRP A 206 -13.03 -8.02 -7.18
CA TRP A 206 -13.05 -6.56 -7.11
C TRP A 206 -13.63 -5.92 -8.37
N GLU A 207 -13.48 -6.53 -9.55
CA GLU A 207 -14.19 -6.09 -10.75
C GLU A 207 -15.71 -6.14 -10.57
N GLU A 208 -16.24 -7.24 -10.03
CA GLU A 208 -17.68 -7.37 -9.76
C GLU A 208 -18.13 -6.35 -8.71
N VAL A 209 -17.36 -6.17 -7.64
CA VAL A 209 -17.68 -5.23 -6.56
C VAL A 209 -17.67 -3.79 -7.06
N VAL A 210 -16.66 -3.36 -7.83
CA VAL A 210 -16.54 -2.00 -8.37
C VAL A 210 -17.72 -1.63 -9.26
N ASN A 211 -18.29 -2.60 -9.97
CA ASN A 211 -19.46 -2.39 -10.83
C ASN A 211 -20.80 -2.33 -10.07
N ARG A 212 -20.81 -2.52 -8.74
CA ARG A 212 -22.02 -2.37 -7.90
C ARG A 212 -22.31 -0.89 -7.58
N PRO A 213 -23.57 -0.53 -7.29
CA PRO A 213 -23.92 0.81 -6.81
C PRO A 213 -23.21 1.19 -5.50
N VAL A 214 -22.92 2.49 -5.32
CA VAL A 214 -22.24 3.03 -4.13
C VAL A 214 -23.00 2.73 -2.84
N GLU A 215 -24.33 2.66 -2.90
CA GLU A 215 -25.20 2.29 -1.78
C GLU A 215 -24.91 0.86 -1.31
N GLU A 216 -24.64 -0.06 -2.24
CA GLU A 216 -24.25 -1.43 -1.90
C GLU A 216 -22.85 -1.47 -1.28
N HIS A 217 -21.93 -0.64 -1.77
CA HIS A 217 -20.58 -0.53 -1.17
C HIS A 217 -20.66 -0.11 0.29
N ARG A 218 -21.53 0.87 0.61
CA ARG A 218 -21.74 1.34 1.99
C ARG A 218 -22.39 0.26 2.87
N LYS A 219 -23.32 -0.50 2.32
CA LYS A 219 -24.08 -1.52 3.06
C LYS A 219 -23.30 -2.83 3.25
N HIS A 220 -22.59 -3.28 2.22
CA HIS A 220 -21.99 -4.61 2.13
C HIS A 220 -20.47 -4.61 2.02
N GLY A 221 -19.83 -3.46 1.77
CA GLY A 221 -18.38 -3.38 1.53
C GLY A 221 -17.53 -4.01 2.63
N ARG A 222 -17.91 -3.84 3.90
CA ARG A 222 -17.17 -4.45 5.01
C ARG A 222 -17.20 -5.98 4.99
N VAL A 223 -18.34 -6.56 4.63
CA VAL A 223 -18.52 -8.00 4.48
C VAL A 223 -17.68 -8.52 3.31
N TRP A 224 -17.67 -7.78 2.19
CA TRP A 224 -16.83 -8.10 1.04
C TRP A 224 -15.33 -8.02 1.36
N ALA A 225 -14.89 -7.03 2.15
CA ALA A 225 -13.52 -6.94 2.62
C ALA A 225 -13.10 -8.22 3.36
N MET A 226 -13.96 -8.70 4.26
CA MET A 226 -13.70 -9.91 5.02
C MET A 226 -13.66 -11.16 4.15
N GLN A 227 -14.62 -11.33 3.26
CA GLN A 227 -14.64 -12.43 2.28
C GLN A 227 -13.37 -12.45 1.45
N TYR A 228 -12.95 -11.29 0.94
CA TYR A 228 -11.72 -11.17 0.17
C TYR A 228 -10.48 -11.51 0.99
N ILE A 229 -10.37 -11.03 2.23
CA ILE A 229 -9.23 -11.33 3.11
C ILE A 229 -9.14 -12.84 3.36
N ILE A 230 -10.24 -13.49 3.70
CA ILE A 230 -10.28 -14.93 3.95
C ILE A 230 -9.94 -15.71 2.67
N TYR A 231 -10.47 -15.30 1.51
CA TYR A 231 -10.11 -15.87 0.21
C TYR A 231 -8.61 -15.77 -0.07
N MET A 232 -8.02 -14.59 0.13
CA MET A 232 -6.60 -14.37 -0.09
C MET A 232 -5.73 -15.21 0.84
N GLU A 233 -6.14 -15.41 2.09
CA GLU A 233 -5.41 -16.26 3.03
C GLU A 233 -5.55 -17.76 2.71
N ARG A 234 -6.73 -18.23 2.28
CA ARG A 234 -6.93 -19.60 1.74
C ARG A 234 -5.99 -19.87 0.57
N LYS A 235 -5.92 -18.91 -0.36
CA LYS A 235 -5.09 -19.05 -1.56
C LYS A 235 -3.62 -18.72 -1.30
N ALA A 236 -3.25 -18.13 -0.16
CA ALA A 236 -1.87 -17.73 0.12
C ALA A 236 -0.89 -18.91 0.14
N GLU A 237 -1.32 -20.15 0.38
CA GLU A 237 -0.44 -21.33 0.25
C GLU A 237 -0.12 -21.65 -1.23
N GLY A 238 -1.07 -21.41 -2.15
CA GLY A 238 -0.86 -21.53 -3.60
C GLY A 238 -0.15 -20.30 -4.19
N PHE A 239 -0.61 -19.10 -3.84
CA PHE A 239 0.01 -17.84 -4.26
C PHE A 239 1.41 -17.65 -3.69
N LYS A 240 1.76 -18.15 -2.50
CA LYS A 240 3.17 -18.09 -2.06
C LYS A 240 4.07 -18.91 -2.96
N LYS A 241 3.59 -20.04 -3.47
CA LYS A 241 4.37 -20.87 -4.39
C LYS A 241 4.47 -20.19 -5.75
N ASP A 242 3.39 -19.59 -6.24
CA ASP A 242 3.37 -18.87 -7.52
C ASP A 242 4.09 -17.52 -7.44
N ASP A 243 3.97 -16.78 -6.34
CA ASP A 243 4.64 -15.49 -6.09
C ASP A 243 6.09 -15.70 -5.66
N GLN A 244 6.46 -16.84 -5.03
CA GLN A 244 7.86 -17.25 -4.91
C GLN A 244 8.42 -17.77 -6.22
N LEU A 245 7.63 -18.43 -7.08
CA LEU A 245 8.05 -18.81 -8.42
C LEU A 245 8.15 -17.58 -9.33
N ARG A 246 7.29 -16.58 -9.14
CA ARG A 246 7.32 -15.32 -9.90
C ARG A 246 8.36 -14.37 -9.34
N GLN A 247 8.60 -14.36 -8.03
CA GLN A 247 9.76 -13.68 -7.43
C GLN A 247 11.04 -14.45 -7.67
N ALA A 248 11.03 -15.78 -7.79
CA ALA A 248 12.21 -16.56 -8.17
C ALA A 248 12.47 -16.44 -9.66
N ASP A 249 11.45 -16.41 -10.51
CA ASP A 249 11.58 -16.08 -11.94
C ASP A 249 11.95 -14.62 -12.09
N GLU A 250 11.38 -13.70 -11.31
CA GLU A 250 11.83 -12.32 -11.26
C GLU A 250 13.26 -12.28 -10.74
N ASN A 251 13.68 -13.04 -9.72
CA ASN A 251 15.06 -13.09 -9.20
C ASN A 251 16.04 -13.92 -10.06
N LEU A 252 15.55 -14.81 -10.93
CA LEU A 252 16.32 -15.60 -11.90
C LEU A 252 16.45 -14.82 -13.22
N SER A 253 15.41 -14.10 -13.61
CA SER A 253 15.38 -13.11 -14.70
C SER A 253 16.10 -11.81 -14.29
N SER A 254 16.00 -11.45 -13.02
CA SER A 254 16.71 -10.39 -12.31
C SER A 254 17.79 -10.99 -11.44
N GLY A 255 18.49 -12.02 -11.96
CA GLY A 255 19.64 -12.64 -11.32
C GLY A 255 20.39 -11.65 -10.44
N ASP A 256 21.03 -12.09 -9.38
CA ASP A 256 22.08 -11.31 -8.71
C ASP A 256 23.33 -11.07 -9.62
N PHE A 257 23.09 -11.12 -10.94
CA PHE A 257 23.87 -10.76 -12.11
C PHE A 257 23.22 -9.61 -12.91
N ALA A 258 21.90 -9.40 -12.83
CA ALA A 258 21.16 -8.27 -13.37
C ALA A 258 21.36 -6.98 -12.56
N GLY A 259 21.90 -7.03 -11.34
CA GLY A 259 22.54 -5.85 -10.74
C GLY A 259 23.71 -5.31 -11.58
N ALA A 260 24.34 -6.18 -12.38
CA ALA A 260 25.37 -5.83 -13.37
C ALA A 260 24.83 -5.69 -14.81
N PHE A 261 23.55 -6.01 -15.07
CA PHE A 261 22.95 -5.96 -16.42
C PHE A 261 21.58 -5.26 -16.51
N ALA A 262 21.06 -4.66 -15.44
CA ALA A 262 19.97 -3.68 -15.48
C ALA A 262 20.45 -2.31 -15.99
N GLY A 263 21.73 -2.23 -16.38
CA GLY A 263 22.27 -1.26 -17.33
C GLY A 263 22.09 -1.67 -18.80
N LEU A 264 21.85 -2.96 -19.12
CA LEU A 264 21.56 -3.41 -20.49
C LEU A 264 20.07 -3.33 -20.80
N GLY A 265 19.53 -2.11 -20.77
CA GLY A 265 18.65 -1.76 -21.87
C GLY A 265 19.49 -1.89 -23.13
N VAL A 266 19.12 -2.80 -24.03
CA VAL A 266 19.79 -2.94 -25.34
C VAL A 266 19.69 -1.57 -26.04
N GLY A 267 20.79 -0.81 -25.93
CA GLY A 267 20.86 0.64 -26.15
C GLY A 267 21.58 1.37 -25.01
N ASP A 268 22.85 1.01 -24.73
CA ASP A 268 23.77 1.75 -23.84
C ASP A 268 24.16 3.14 -24.41
N GLU A 269 23.66 3.47 -25.59
CA GLU A 269 23.89 4.75 -26.22
C GLU A 269 22.83 5.75 -25.75
N ALA A 270 23.30 6.90 -25.28
CA ALA A 270 22.45 8.06 -25.04
C ALA A 270 21.53 8.27 -26.25
N PRO A 271 20.20 8.40 -26.07
CA PRO A 271 19.29 8.62 -27.18
C PRO A 271 19.76 9.80 -28.03
N ASP A 272 19.75 9.67 -29.35
CA ASP A 272 20.14 10.78 -30.25
C ASP A 272 19.26 12.03 -30.06
N CYS A 273 18.13 11.89 -29.38
CA CYS A 273 17.18 12.96 -29.07
C CYS A 273 17.42 13.67 -27.72
N LEU A 274 18.56 13.48 -27.05
CA LEU A 274 18.88 14.28 -25.86
C LEU A 274 18.96 15.77 -26.21
N SER A 275 18.21 16.58 -25.49
CA SER A 275 18.17 18.04 -25.66
C SER A 275 18.09 18.75 -24.32
N GLU A 276 18.50 20.01 -24.26
CA GLU A 276 18.33 20.86 -23.06
C GLU A 276 16.85 20.94 -22.68
N GLU A 277 15.94 21.06 -23.66
CA GLU A 277 14.48 21.08 -23.44
C GLU A 277 13.97 19.84 -22.71
N LEU A 278 14.54 18.66 -22.96
CA LEU A 278 14.18 17.43 -22.26
C LEU A 278 14.52 17.51 -20.77
N PHE A 279 15.71 18.03 -20.44
CA PHE A 279 16.16 18.21 -19.06
C PHE A 279 15.49 19.39 -18.36
N GLU A 280 14.90 20.31 -19.13
CA GLU A 280 14.14 21.42 -18.58
C GLU A 280 12.72 21.02 -18.09
N ARG A 281 12.23 19.84 -18.48
CA ARG A 281 10.94 19.29 -18.04
C ARG A 281 10.90 19.06 -16.52
N GLU A 282 9.75 19.33 -15.90
CA GLU A 282 9.58 19.25 -14.44
C GLU A 282 9.88 17.85 -13.90
N GLU A 283 9.47 16.81 -14.62
CA GLU A 283 9.67 15.40 -14.27
C GLU A 283 11.17 15.03 -14.21
N VAL A 284 11.95 15.55 -15.15
CA VAL A 284 13.39 15.28 -15.25
C VAL A 284 14.15 16.11 -14.22
N LYS A 285 13.76 17.37 -14.01
CA LYS A 285 14.32 18.19 -12.92
C LYS A 285 14.09 17.55 -11.55
N ALA A 286 12.87 17.08 -11.28
CA ALA A 286 12.54 16.40 -10.05
C ALA A 286 13.40 15.13 -9.84
N LEU A 287 13.60 14.36 -10.91
CA LEU A 287 14.48 13.20 -10.90
C LEU A 287 15.93 13.58 -10.56
N LEU A 288 16.43 14.68 -11.11
CA LEU A 288 17.82 15.11 -10.97
C LEU A 288 18.15 15.85 -9.66
N VAL A 289 17.19 16.10 -8.78
CA VAL A 289 17.47 16.61 -7.42
C VAL A 289 18.45 15.66 -6.72
N ASP A 290 19.54 16.21 -6.18
CA ASP A 290 20.62 15.42 -5.62
C ASP A 290 20.18 14.57 -4.42
N VAL A 291 20.72 13.35 -4.37
CA VAL A 291 20.57 12.44 -3.25
C VAL A 291 21.63 12.77 -2.22
N GLU A 292 21.20 13.27 -1.07
CA GLU A 292 22.08 13.69 0.02
C GLU A 292 22.26 12.56 1.05
N ASP A 293 23.36 12.61 1.80
CA ASP A 293 23.54 11.76 2.98
C ASP A 293 22.76 12.36 4.15
N VAL A 294 21.50 11.94 4.28
CA VAL A 294 20.56 12.47 5.27
C VAL A 294 20.53 11.58 6.50
N MET A 295 20.65 12.19 7.68
CA MET A 295 20.47 11.47 8.94
C MET A 295 19.06 10.88 9.04
N VAL A 296 18.98 9.56 9.17
CA VAL A 296 17.74 8.85 9.38
C VAL A 296 17.24 9.13 10.81
N GLN A 297 16.04 9.70 10.91
CA GLN A 297 15.39 9.93 12.19
C GLN A 297 14.95 8.59 12.79
N GLN A 298 14.99 8.45 14.12
CA GLN A 298 14.49 7.23 14.76
C GLN A 298 12.97 7.10 14.61
N PRO A 299 12.44 5.88 14.43
CA PRO A 299 11.01 5.67 14.34
C PRO A 299 10.35 5.93 15.70
N GLU A 300 9.18 6.57 15.68
CA GLU A 300 8.34 6.75 16.85
C GLU A 300 7.70 5.42 17.28
N GLU A 301 7.68 5.18 18.59
CA GLU A 301 6.86 4.14 19.18
C GLU A 301 5.44 4.68 19.37
N ASN A 302 4.57 4.36 18.42
CA ASN A 302 3.14 4.62 18.57
C ASN A 302 2.46 3.47 19.30
N VAL A 303 1.43 3.79 20.07
CA VAL A 303 0.60 2.80 20.76
C VAL A 303 -0.33 2.14 19.74
N PRO A 304 -0.19 0.82 19.48
CA PRO A 304 -1.15 0.11 18.64
C PRO A 304 -2.51 0.09 19.34
N TRP A 305 -3.59 0.08 18.57
CA TRP A 305 -4.94 0.08 19.12
C TRP A 305 -5.30 -1.19 19.90
N MET A 306 -4.54 -2.27 19.70
CA MET A 306 -4.70 -3.55 20.39
C MET A 306 -3.36 -4.28 20.48
N ASP A 307 -3.14 -5.03 21.56
CA ASP A 307 -2.01 -5.95 21.67
C ASP A 307 -2.14 -7.11 20.68
N PRO A 308 -1.09 -7.50 19.93
CA PRO A 308 -1.20 -8.58 18.95
C PRO A 308 -1.63 -9.93 19.53
N SER A 309 -1.33 -10.23 20.80
CA SER A 309 -1.75 -11.47 21.44
C SER A 309 -3.24 -11.44 21.74
N ALA A 310 -3.73 -10.33 22.30
CA ALA A 310 -5.17 -10.11 22.50
C ALA A 310 -5.95 -10.20 21.18
N ALA A 311 -5.38 -9.65 20.10
CA ALA A 311 -5.98 -9.72 18.77
C ALA A 311 -6.11 -11.16 18.23
N ILE A 312 -5.14 -12.03 18.51
CA ILE A 312 -5.24 -13.46 18.17
C ILE A 312 -6.33 -14.13 19.00
N ASP A 313 -6.41 -13.81 20.29
CA ASP A 313 -7.41 -14.39 21.20
C ASP A 313 -8.84 -14.00 20.80
N VAL A 314 -9.05 -12.77 20.29
CA VAL A 314 -10.31 -12.35 19.65
C VAL A 314 -10.67 -13.29 18.50
N LEU A 315 -9.76 -13.53 17.55
CA LEU A 315 -10.06 -14.39 16.40
C LEU A 315 -10.22 -15.87 16.76
N GLU A 316 -9.52 -16.33 17.79
CA GLU A 316 -9.63 -17.71 18.26
C GLU A 316 -10.91 -17.97 19.06
N GLY A 317 -11.67 -16.92 19.42
CA GLY A 317 -12.88 -17.03 20.23
C GLY A 317 -12.59 -17.31 21.71
N ASN A 318 -11.37 -17.02 22.17
CA ASN A 318 -10.94 -17.25 23.55
C ASN A 318 -11.36 -16.12 24.51
N ILE A 319 -12.04 -15.09 23.99
CA ILE A 319 -12.55 -13.94 24.76
C ILE A 319 -14.07 -14.04 24.80
N ASP A 320 -14.65 -14.00 26.01
CA ASP A 320 -16.10 -14.00 26.22
C ASP A 320 -16.77 -12.81 25.50
N GLY A 321 -17.90 -13.06 24.82
CA GLY A 321 -18.63 -12.08 24.01
C GLY A 321 -18.38 -12.16 22.49
N VAL A 322 -17.31 -12.83 22.04
CA VAL A 322 -17.04 -13.01 20.60
C VAL A 322 -17.95 -14.07 19.96
N GLY A 323 -18.51 -15.00 20.74
CA GLY A 323 -19.50 -15.97 20.25
C GLY A 323 -20.74 -15.30 19.64
N ASP A 324 -21.16 -14.14 20.16
CA ASP A 324 -22.24 -13.35 19.59
C ASP A 324 -21.82 -12.61 18.32
N LEU A 325 -20.53 -12.30 18.19
CA LEU A 325 -19.94 -11.69 17.00
C LEU A 325 -19.91 -12.68 15.83
N MET A 326 -19.54 -13.94 16.07
CA MET A 326 -19.64 -15.01 15.05
C MET A 326 -21.09 -15.24 14.61
N ARG A 327 -22.06 -15.25 15.53
CA ARG A 327 -23.50 -15.34 15.21
C ARG A 327 -24.00 -14.14 14.42
N THR A 328 -23.51 -12.94 14.73
CA THR A 328 -23.85 -11.71 13.99
C THR A 328 -23.30 -11.76 12.57
N MET A 329 -22.10 -12.30 12.38
CA MET A 329 -21.51 -12.53 11.06
C MET A 329 -22.35 -13.52 10.25
N GLU A 330 -22.72 -14.67 10.83
CA GLU A 330 -23.61 -15.66 10.19
C GLU A 330 -24.92 -15.03 9.70
N SER A 331 -25.54 -14.15 10.51
CA SER A 331 -26.78 -13.46 10.13
C SER A 331 -26.59 -12.43 9.00
N SER A 332 -25.40 -11.83 8.89
CA SER A 332 -25.06 -10.83 7.88
C SER A 332 -24.81 -11.46 6.49
N PHE A 333 -24.50 -12.75 6.45
CA PHE A 333 -24.25 -13.51 5.23
C PHE A 333 -25.51 -14.12 4.60
N LEU A 334 -26.63 -14.18 5.32
CA LEU A 334 -27.91 -14.73 4.83
C LEU A 334 -28.65 -13.82 3.83
N ILE A 335 -28.05 -12.69 3.42
CA ILE A 335 -28.64 -11.71 2.50
C ILE A 335 -27.96 -11.75 1.10
N MET A 336 -26.96 -12.61 0.89
CA MET A 336 -26.50 -13.00 -0.46
C MET A 336 -27.33 -14.17 -0.98
#